data_AF-F3GMY5-F1
#
_entry.id   AF-F3GMY5-F1
#
_cell.length_a   1.000
_cell.length_b   1.000
_cell.length_c   1.000
_cell.angle_alpha   90.00
_cell.angle_beta   90.00
_cell.angle_gamma   90.00
#
_symmetry.space_group_name_H-M   'P 1'
#
loop_
_entity.id
_entity.type
_entity.pdbx_description
1 polymer ?
#
loop_
_entity_poly.entity_id
_entity_poly.type
_entity_poly.pdbx_seq_one_letter_code
_entity_poly.pdbx_strand_id
1 'polypeptide(L)'
;LPDDTREYLRRAPLNLLVLDCSMPPQPQPPRNHNDLTLALQTIEWLRPGRAVLTHVGHTLDAWLMEHSGQLPGNVVVGRDEMSVL
;
A
#
# COMPACT_ATOMS: atom_id res chain seq x y z
N LEU A 1 6.70 -4.86 7.56
CA LEU A 1 5.77 -5.59 8.44
C LEU A 1 6.56 -6.50 9.38
N PRO A 2 6.28 -6.55 10.69
CA PRO A 2 6.91 -7.53 11.59
C PRO A 2 6.63 -8.97 11.15
N ASP A 3 7.56 -9.88 11.43
CA ASP A 3 7.49 -11.26 10.93
C ASP A 3 6.25 -12.01 11.44
N ASP A 4 5.92 -11.91 12.74
CA ASP A 4 4.75 -12.60 13.30
C ASP A 4 3.43 -12.15 12.68
N THR A 5 3.28 -10.85 12.40
CA THR A 5 2.11 -10.31 11.69
C THR A 5 2.04 -10.82 10.26
N ARG A 6 3.20 -10.88 9.58
CA ARG A 6 3.28 -11.42 8.21
C ARG A 6 2.85 -12.89 8.18
N GLU A 7 3.36 -13.71 9.09
CA GLU A 7 3.01 -15.12 9.16
C GLU A 7 1.54 -15.35 9.52
N TYR A 8 0.97 -14.54 10.41
CA TYR A 8 -0.45 -14.60 10.71
C TYR A 8 -1.33 -14.26 9.49
N LEU A 9 -1.05 -13.15 8.80
CA LEU A 9 -1.83 -12.71 7.64
C LEU A 9 -1.74 -13.67 6.45
N ARG A 10 -0.64 -14.43 6.34
CA ARG A 10 -0.45 -15.43 5.27
C ARG A 10 -1.21 -16.74 5.49
N ARG A 11 -1.87 -16.94 6.65
CA ARG A 11 -2.63 -18.17 6.93
C ARG A 11 -3.87 -18.32 6.05
N ALA A 12 -4.36 -17.23 5.47
CA ALA A 12 -5.47 -17.23 4.53
C ALA A 12 -5.22 -16.19 3.42
N PRO A 13 -5.70 -16.43 2.19
CA PRO A 13 -5.60 -15.43 1.13
C PRO A 13 -6.46 -14.21 1.48
N LEU A 14 -5.89 -13.02 1.32
CA LEU A 14 -6.62 -11.78 1.50
C LEU A 14 -7.31 -11.40 0.19
N ASN A 15 -8.64 -11.29 0.18
CA ASN A 15 -9.34 -10.73 -0.99
C ASN A 15 -9.04 -9.23 -1.14
N LEU A 16 -8.94 -8.53 -0.03
CA LEU A 16 -8.69 -7.09 0.05
C LEU A 16 -7.67 -6.79 1.16
N LEU A 17 -6.68 -5.96 0.85
CA LEU A 17 -5.75 -5.38 1.81
C LEU A 17 -5.84 -3.85 1.75
N VAL A 18 -6.31 -3.20 2.80
CA VAL A 18 -6.23 -1.73 2.94
C VAL A 18 -4.99 -1.42 3.77
N LEU A 19 -4.03 -0.71 3.20
CA LEU A 19 -2.70 -0.51 3.78
C LEU A 19 -2.34 0.97 3.82
N ASP A 20 -1.76 1.45 4.93
CA ASP A 20 -1.26 2.81 5.03
C ASP A 20 -0.09 3.03 4.08
N CYS A 21 -0.06 4.18 3.41
CA CYS A 21 1.04 4.65 2.59
C CYS A 21 0.96 6.17 2.49
N SER A 22 1.86 6.88 3.15
CA SER A 22 1.78 8.34 3.31
C SER A 22 2.80 9.11 2.52
N MET A 23 3.86 8.43 2.10
CA MET A 23 5.00 9.07 1.44
C MET A 23 5.28 8.40 0.09
N PRO A 24 5.75 9.15 -0.91
CA PRO A 24 6.33 8.57 -2.11
C PRO A 24 7.61 7.80 -1.75
N PRO A 25 8.18 6.98 -2.65
CA PRO A 25 9.41 6.23 -2.38
C PRO A 25 10.48 7.11 -1.72
N GLN A 26 10.97 6.70 -0.56
CA GLN A 26 12.00 7.44 0.17
C GLN A 26 13.36 6.72 0.05
N PRO A 27 14.48 7.47 0.02
CA PRO A 27 15.81 6.86 0.07
C PRO A 27 16.06 6.07 1.36
N GLN A 28 15.41 6.47 2.45
CA GLN A 28 15.48 5.82 3.76
C GLN A 28 14.08 5.47 4.25
N PRO A 29 13.86 4.25 4.76
CA PRO A 29 12.58 3.84 5.31
C PRO A 29 12.08 4.80 6.41
N PRO A 30 10.85 5.32 6.30
CA PRO A 30 10.23 6.09 7.37
C PRO A 30 9.96 5.26 8.64
N ARG A 31 9.81 5.93 9.78
CA ARG A 31 9.63 5.26 11.09
C ARG A 31 8.18 4.85 11.41
N ASN A 32 7.20 5.66 10.99
CA ASN A 32 5.83 5.56 11.53
C ASN A 32 4.76 5.17 10.50
N HIS A 33 4.95 5.50 9.22
CA HIS A 33 4.03 5.21 8.13
C HIS A 33 4.81 4.63 6.97
N ASN A 34 4.20 3.77 6.16
CA ASN A 34 4.89 3.29 4.97
C ASN A 34 5.12 4.43 3.97
N ASP A 35 6.26 4.35 3.29
CA ASP A 35 6.37 4.92 1.96
C ASP A 35 5.85 3.91 0.91
N LEU A 36 5.76 4.35 -0.34
CA LEU A 36 5.25 3.50 -1.41
C LEU A 36 6.09 2.22 -1.58
N THR A 37 7.40 2.28 -1.38
CA THR A 37 8.28 1.11 -1.51
C THR A 37 7.94 0.03 -0.48
N LEU A 38 7.82 0.40 0.80
CA LEU A 38 7.46 -0.53 1.88
C LEU A 38 6.04 -1.08 1.73
N ALA A 39 5.10 -0.24 1.29
CA ALA A 39 3.72 -0.65 1.05
C ALA A 39 3.65 -1.71 -0.07
N LEU A 40 4.33 -1.47 -1.19
CA LEU A 40 4.38 -2.41 -2.31
C LEU A 40 5.10 -3.72 -1.94
N GLN A 41 6.18 -3.66 -1.15
CA GLN A 41 6.82 -4.88 -0.62
C GLN A 41 5.87 -5.72 0.24
N THR A 42 5.09 -5.06 1.11
CA THR A 42 4.09 -5.74 1.93
C THR A 42 2.99 -6.37 1.08
N ILE A 43 2.52 -5.67 0.04
CA ILE A 43 1.53 -6.20 -0.92
C ILE A 43 2.08 -7.41 -1.68
N GLU A 44 3.32 -7.35 -2.15
CA GLU A 44 3.98 -8.46 -2.86
C GLU A 44 4.14 -9.70 -1.96
N TRP A 45 4.44 -9.52 -0.67
CA TRP A 45 4.54 -10.63 0.28
C TRP A 45 3.19 -11.25 0.63
N LEU A 46 2.15 -10.44 0.80
CA LEU A 46 0.83 -10.90 1.21
C LEU A 46 -0.05 -11.36 0.03
N ARG A 47 0.27 -10.92 -1.19
CA ARG A 47 -0.42 -11.26 -2.45
C ARG A 47 -1.95 -11.17 -2.36
N PRO A 48 -2.51 -10.02 -1.95
CA PRO A 48 -3.95 -9.87 -1.86
C PRO A 48 -4.57 -9.82 -3.27
N GLY A 49 -5.84 -10.22 -3.38
CA GLY A 49 -6.62 -10.07 -4.61
C GLY A 49 -6.71 -8.61 -5.06
N ARG A 50 -6.86 -7.68 -4.11
CA ARG A 50 -6.78 -6.23 -4.32
C ARG A 50 -6.10 -5.55 -3.14
N ALA A 51 -5.30 -4.53 -3.40
CA ALA A 51 -4.73 -3.66 -2.38
C ALA A 51 -5.21 -2.21 -2.57
N VAL A 52 -5.54 -1.54 -1.48
CA VAL A 52 -5.92 -0.13 -1.45
C VAL A 52 -4.91 0.62 -0.57
N LEU A 53 -4.16 1.53 -1.17
CA LEU A 53 -3.28 2.44 -0.43
C LEU A 53 -4.13 3.55 0.19
N THR A 54 -4.03 3.74 1.51
CA THR A 54 -4.76 4.79 2.25
C THR A 54 -3.81 5.66 3.06
N HIS A 55 -4.33 6.67 3.76
CA HIS A 55 -3.54 7.64 4.53
C HIS A 55 -2.54 8.39 3.64
N VAL A 56 -2.98 8.77 2.44
CA VAL A 56 -2.18 9.41 1.39
C VAL A 56 -1.81 10.83 1.81
N GLY A 57 -0.52 11.09 2.01
CA GLY A 57 -0.01 12.42 2.30
C GLY A 57 0.10 13.28 1.04
N HIS A 58 0.16 14.61 1.20
CA HIS A 58 0.23 15.56 0.07
C HIS A 58 1.42 15.32 -0.87
N THR A 59 2.57 14.90 -0.34
CA THR A 59 3.75 14.61 -1.16
C THR A 59 3.60 13.34 -1.98
N LEU A 60 2.88 12.34 -1.45
CA LEU A 60 2.56 11.13 -2.19
C LEU A 60 1.53 11.41 -3.27
N ASP A 61 0.50 12.19 -2.95
CA ASP A 61 -0.53 12.60 -3.90
C ASP A 61 0.08 13.31 -5.11
N ALA A 62 0.94 14.32 -4.86
CA ALA A 62 1.67 15.02 -5.92
C ALA A 62 2.54 14.08 -6.78
N TRP A 63 3.22 13.12 -6.15
CA TRP A 63 4.04 12.13 -6.87
C TRP A 63 3.18 11.22 -7.77
N LEU A 64 2.02 10.78 -7.28
CA LEU A 64 1.09 9.90 -8.00
C LEU A 64 0.47 10.56 -9.23
N MET A 65 0.36 11.89 -9.28
CA MET A 65 -0.09 12.62 -10.46
C MET A 65 0.75 12.29 -11.70
N GLU A 66 2.04 12.03 -11.52
CA GLU A 66 2.99 11.72 -12.60
C GLU A 66 3.28 10.22 -12.74
N HIS A 67 3.08 9.43 -11.67
CA HIS A 67 3.57 8.05 -11.57
C HIS A 67 2.48 7.01 -11.32
N SER A 68 1.20 7.39 -11.24
CA SER A 68 0.09 6.46 -10.96
C SER A 68 0.01 5.26 -11.91
N GLY A 69 0.40 5.44 -13.18
CA GLY A 69 0.49 4.36 -14.17
C GLY A 69 1.55 3.29 -13.88
N GLN A 70 2.40 3.49 -12.86
CA GLN A 70 3.44 2.55 -12.44
C GLN A 70 2.98 1.62 -11.30
N LEU A 71 1.79 1.84 -10.73
CA LEU A 71 1.25 0.97 -9.69
C LEU A 71 0.89 -0.41 -10.28
N PRO A 72 1.11 -1.51 -9.54
CA PRO A 72 0.69 -2.84 -9.98
C PRO A 72 -0.82 -2.89 -10.21
N GLY A 73 -1.28 -3.72 -11.14
CA GLY A 73 -2.69 -3.74 -11.58
C GLY A 73 -3.72 -4.11 -10.49
N ASN A 74 -3.30 -4.73 -9.39
CA ASN A 74 -4.15 -5.02 -8.23
C ASN A 74 -4.08 -3.93 -7.14
N VAL A 75 -3.33 -2.85 -7.33
CA VAL A 75 -3.15 -1.77 -6.37
C VAL A 75 -3.91 -0.54 -6.83
N VAL A 76 -4.71 0.03 -5.95
CA VAL A 76 -5.44 1.29 -6.18
C VAL A 76 -5.18 2.28 -5.04
N VAL A 77 -5.30 3.56 -5.35
CA VAL A 77 -5.21 4.63 -4.34
C VAL A 77 -6.61 4.90 -3.81
N GLY A 78 -6.76 4.79 -2.49
CA GLY A 78 -7.99 5.08 -1.77
C GLY A 78 -8.38 6.54 -1.93
N ARG A 79 -9.68 6.80 -2.00
CA ARG A 79 -10.27 8.14 -2.05
C ARG A 79 -11.38 8.21 -1.03
N ASP A 80 -11.68 9.42 -0.57
CA ASP A 80 -12.83 9.64 0.29
C ASP A 80 -14.09 9.09 -0.40
N GLU A 81 -14.94 8.43 0.38
CA GLU A 81 -16.19 7.78 -0.08
C GLU A 81 -16.00 6.59 -1.05
N MET A 82 -14.77 6.11 -1.25
CA MET A 82 -14.52 4.92 -2.06
C MET A 82 -15.14 3.67 -1.45
N SER A 83 -15.90 2.93 -2.27
CA SER A 83 -16.40 1.60 -1.96
C SER A 83 -15.68 0.55 -2.80
N VAL A 84 -15.31 -0.56 -2.17
CA VAL A 84 -14.71 -1.74 -2.81
C VAL A 84 -15.58 -2.95 -2.51
N LEU A 85 -16.24 -3.45 -3.56
CA LEU A 85 -17.04 -4.68 -3.57
C LEU A 85 -16.18 -5.88 -3.97
#